data_AF-A0A9W6PSI0-F1
#
_entry.id   AF-A0A9W6PSI0-F1
#
_cell.length_a   1.000
_cell.length_b   1.000
_cell.length_c   1.000
_cell.angle_alpha   90.00
_cell.angle_beta   90.00
_cell.angle_gamma   90.00
#
_symmetry.space_group_name_H-M   'P 1'
#
loop_
_entity.id
_entity.type
_entity.pdbx_description
1 polymer ?
#
loop_
_entity_poly.entity_id
_entity_poly.type
_entity_poly.pdbx_seq_one_letter_code
_entity_poly.pdbx_strand_id
1 'polypeptide(L)'
;MIGFTDGDDRPRSVVGRPLPDEGRRSRTVGAMDERAGTLGEVRVVGAERPDGLELRTRGLASRGLPELRVRGLAPYLGQGWARILAALAGRVAASGGPPSGDVELAPDVAFSLAPGEGHLVPGPPDGFTGRVDEWRREVVFRLFPSARS
;
A
#
# COMPACT_ATOMS: atom_id res chain seq x y z
N MET A 1 -18.05 52.91 38.31
CA MET A 1 -18.77 52.47 39.52
C MET A 1 -17.81 51.55 40.28
N ILE A 2 -17.37 51.99 41.46
CA ILE A 2 -16.36 51.34 42.30
C ILE A 2 -17.08 50.59 43.43
N GLY A 3 -16.55 49.42 43.82
CA GLY A 3 -16.95 48.63 44.99
C GLY A 3 -17.06 47.15 44.63
N PHE A 4 -16.60 46.16 45.39
CA PHE A 4 -16.12 46.08 46.77
C PHE A 4 -15.18 44.86 46.88
N THR A 5 -14.25 44.94 47.82
CA THR A 5 -13.35 43.87 48.29
C THR A 5 -14.06 42.88 49.21
N ASP A 6 -13.74 41.59 49.08
CA ASP A 6 -13.75 40.56 50.15
C ASP A 6 -13.06 39.31 49.53
N GLY A 7 -12.03 38.67 50.05
CA GLY A 7 -11.71 38.40 51.45
C GLY A 7 -11.99 36.93 51.77
N ASP A 8 -11.28 35.96 51.17
CA ASP A 8 -11.30 34.57 51.68
C ASP A 8 -9.87 34.03 51.85
N ASP A 9 -9.47 34.06 53.12
CA ASP A 9 -8.35 33.37 53.73
C ASP A 9 -8.64 31.87 53.77
N ARG A 10 -7.78 31.05 53.17
CA ARG A 10 -7.65 29.64 53.55
C ARG A 10 -6.19 29.23 53.62
N PRO A 11 -5.71 28.77 54.78
CA PRO A 11 -4.41 28.12 54.88
C PRO A 11 -4.54 26.63 54.57
N ARG A 12 -3.47 26.02 54.01
CA ARG A 12 -2.93 24.71 54.44
C ARG A 12 -1.78 24.25 53.53
N SER A 13 -0.56 24.46 54.00
CA SER A 13 0.55 23.56 53.70
C SER A 13 0.49 22.36 54.67
N VAL A 14 0.43 21.13 54.16
CA VAL A 14 1.01 19.95 54.82
C VAL A 14 1.56 19.01 53.75
N VAL A 15 2.86 18.76 53.90
CA VAL A 15 3.69 17.77 53.24
C VAL A 15 3.43 16.39 53.85
N GLY A 16 3.40 15.35 53.01
CA GLY A 16 3.95 14.04 53.36
C GLY A 16 2.97 12.89 53.57
N ARG A 17 2.90 11.99 52.58
CA ARG A 17 3.10 10.53 52.71
C ARG A 17 2.85 9.81 51.38
N PRO A 18 3.84 9.12 50.78
CA PRO A 18 3.57 8.03 49.85
C PRO A 18 3.48 6.71 50.62
N LEU A 19 2.37 5.99 50.47
CA LEU A 19 2.27 4.55 50.70
C LEU A 19 2.59 3.84 49.38
N PRO A 20 3.45 2.81 49.36
CA PRO A 20 3.50 1.86 48.25
C PRO A 20 2.47 0.76 48.51
N ASP A 21 1.48 0.63 47.63
CA ASP A 21 0.66 -0.58 47.56
C ASP A 21 0.74 -1.16 46.14
N GLU A 22 1.27 -2.38 46.10
CA GLU A 22 1.46 -3.22 44.93
C GLU A 22 0.11 -3.73 44.42
N GLY A 23 -0.56 -2.93 43.60
CA GLY A 23 -1.78 -3.29 42.92
C GLY A 23 -1.54 -3.78 41.49
N ARG A 24 -1.17 -5.06 41.34
CA ARG A 24 -1.73 -5.95 40.32
C ARG A 24 -1.87 -5.36 38.90
N ARG A 25 -0.79 -5.37 38.10
CA ARG A 25 -0.91 -5.26 36.64
C ARG A 25 -1.47 -6.56 36.08
N SER A 26 -2.80 -6.64 36.16
CA SER A 26 -3.61 -7.53 35.34
C SER A 26 -3.18 -7.38 33.89
N ARG A 27 -2.67 -8.50 33.37
CA ARG A 27 -2.66 -8.90 31.97
C ARG A 27 -3.91 -8.35 31.27
N THR A 28 -3.77 -7.21 30.63
CA THR A 28 -4.66 -6.77 29.55
C THR A 28 -3.80 -6.80 28.31
N VAL A 29 -3.71 -7.99 27.73
CA VAL A 29 -3.55 -8.14 26.28
C VAL A 29 -4.77 -7.47 25.67
N GLY A 30 -4.72 -6.14 25.52
CA GLY A 30 -5.37 -5.51 24.39
C GLY A 30 -4.58 -6.02 23.18
N ALA A 31 -5.09 -6.85 22.29
CA ALA A 31 -6.30 -6.59 21.52
C ALA A 31 -6.34 -5.11 21.08
N MET A 32 -5.17 -4.57 20.73
CA MET A 32 -5.01 -3.29 20.07
C MET A 32 -4.54 -3.58 18.65
N ASP A 33 -5.54 -3.87 17.84
CA ASP A 33 -5.68 -3.30 16.51
C ASP A 33 -4.68 -3.75 15.44
N GLU A 34 -5.04 -4.85 14.79
CA GLU A 34 -4.65 -5.24 13.43
C GLU A 34 -5.11 -4.21 12.35
N ARG A 35 -5.20 -2.90 12.65
CA ARG A 35 -5.65 -1.86 11.70
C ARG A 35 -4.82 -0.58 11.66
N ALA A 36 -3.58 -0.60 12.15
CA ALA A 36 -2.59 0.42 11.82
C ALA A 36 -1.58 -0.12 10.81
N GLY A 37 -2.01 -0.32 9.56
CA GLY A 37 -1.07 -0.45 8.44
C GLY A 37 -0.18 0.79 8.42
N THR A 38 1.13 0.60 8.47
CA THR A 38 2.12 1.67 8.42
C THR A 38 1.76 2.62 7.28
N LEU A 39 1.48 3.90 7.59
CA LEU A 39 1.14 4.92 6.59
C LEU A 39 2.22 4.90 5.48
N GLY A 40 1.88 4.31 4.33
CA GLY A 40 2.77 4.19 3.18
C GLY A 40 3.17 2.77 2.76
N GLU A 41 2.69 1.70 3.40
CA GLU A 41 2.86 0.35 2.85
C GLU A 41 1.95 0.15 1.62
N VAL A 42 2.54 -0.32 0.51
CA VAL A 42 1.78 -0.77 -0.66
C VAL A 42 1.73 -2.29 -0.67
N ARG A 43 0.52 -2.84 -0.68
CA ARG A 43 0.27 -4.29 -0.74
C ARG A 43 -0.32 -4.68 -2.08
N VAL A 44 0.00 -5.87 -2.58
CA VAL A 44 -0.67 -6.46 -3.75
C VAL A 44 -1.67 -7.49 -3.25
N VAL A 45 -2.93 -7.34 -3.66
CA VAL A 45 -4.01 -8.28 -3.34
C VAL A 45 -4.53 -8.94 -4.62
N GLY A 46 -4.77 -10.25 -4.54
CA GLY A 46 -5.34 -11.03 -5.62
C GLY A 46 -6.79 -11.44 -5.33
N ALA A 47 -7.59 -11.54 -6.39
CA ALA A 47 -8.93 -12.10 -6.35
C ALA A 47 -9.19 -12.92 -7.61
N GLU A 48 -9.68 -14.14 -7.46
CA GLU A 48 -10.16 -14.93 -8.59
C GLU A 48 -11.48 -14.35 -9.12
N ARG A 49 -11.58 -14.23 -10.44
CA ARG A 49 -12.76 -13.76 -11.17
C ARG A 49 -13.14 -14.76 -12.26
N PRO A 50 -14.37 -14.70 -12.79
CA PRO A 50 -14.78 -15.55 -13.91
C PRO A 50 -13.84 -15.45 -15.11
N ASP A 51 -13.28 -14.26 -15.37
CA ASP A 51 -12.38 -13.99 -16.48
C ASP A 51 -10.90 -14.32 -16.18
N GLY A 52 -10.58 -14.81 -14.98
CA GLY A 52 -9.23 -15.12 -14.53
C GLY A 52 -8.82 -14.39 -13.24
N LEU A 53 -7.53 -14.38 -12.94
CA LEU A 53 -7.00 -13.73 -11.75
C LEU A 53 -6.94 -12.21 -11.95
N GLU A 54 -7.51 -11.48 -10.99
CA GLU A 54 -7.34 -10.04 -10.84
C GLU A 54 -6.30 -9.78 -9.76
N LEU A 55 -5.32 -8.94 -10.07
CA LEU A 55 -4.37 -8.42 -9.09
C LEU A 55 -4.48 -6.89 -9.04
N ARG A 56 -4.43 -6.33 -7.83
CA ARG A 56 -4.44 -4.88 -7.64
C ARG A 56 -3.55 -4.46 -6.48
N THR A 57 -3.02 -3.26 -6.55
CA THR A 57 -2.34 -2.66 -5.41
C THR A 57 -3.36 -2.05 -4.43
N ARG A 58 -2.91 -1.88 -3.18
CA ARG A 58 -3.60 -1.16 -2.12
C ARG A 58 -2.55 -0.33 -1.37
N GLY A 59 -2.80 0.96 -1.24
CA GLY A 59 -1.98 1.89 -0.45
C GLY A 59 -1.38 3.03 -1.27
N LEU A 60 -1.40 2.96 -2.61
CA LEU A 60 -0.98 4.09 -3.45
C LEU A 60 -1.96 5.27 -3.32
N ALA A 61 -3.25 4.98 -3.18
CA ALA A 61 -4.28 6.01 -3.02
C ALA A 61 -4.08 6.86 -1.76
N SER A 62 -3.53 6.29 -0.69
CA SER A 62 -3.19 7.03 0.55
C SER A 62 -2.08 8.07 0.33
N ARG A 63 -1.36 7.99 -0.80
CA ARG A 63 -0.34 8.97 -1.25
C ARG A 63 -0.86 9.88 -2.37
N GLY A 64 -2.17 9.86 -2.66
CA GLY A 64 -2.76 10.62 -3.77
C GLY A 64 -2.45 10.04 -5.15
N LEU A 65 -1.97 8.79 -5.24
CA LEU A 65 -1.61 8.13 -6.48
C LEU A 65 -2.66 7.06 -6.87
N PRO A 66 -2.94 6.87 -8.17
CA PRO A 66 -3.86 5.83 -8.62
C PRO A 66 -3.30 4.42 -8.31
N GLU A 67 -4.19 3.50 -7.91
CA GLU A 67 -3.83 2.09 -7.70
C GLU A 67 -3.54 1.40 -9.04
N LEU A 68 -2.63 0.44 -9.06
CA LEU A 68 -2.38 -0.41 -10.21
C LEU A 68 -3.33 -1.61 -10.21
N ARG A 69 -3.80 -2.03 -11.39
CA ARG A 69 -4.70 -3.17 -11.55
C ARG A 69 -4.43 -3.93 -12.84
N VAL A 70 -4.39 -5.26 -12.74
CA VAL A 70 -4.36 -6.17 -13.89
C VAL A 70 -5.49 -7.18 -13.75
N ARG A 71 -6.21 -7.45 -14.84
CA ARG A 71 -7.33 -8.38 -14.90
C ARG A 71 -7.10 -9.47 -15.95
N GLY A 72 -7.77 -10.59 -15.78
CA GLY A 72 -7.76 -11.71 -16.73
C GLY A 72 -6.42 -12.42 -16.80
N LEU A 73 -5.67 -12.47 -15.69
CA LEU A 73 -4.43 -13.22 -15.65
C LEU A 73 -4.72 -14.71 -15.55
N ALA A 74 -3.94 -15.52 -16.26
CA ALA A 74 -3.92 -16.95 -15.98
C ALA A 74 -3.38 -17.20 -14.55
N PRO A 75 -3.98 -18.10 -13.75
CA PRO A 75 -3.60 -18.28 -12.33
C PRO A 75 -2.11 -18.55 -12.10
N TYR A 76 -1.48 -19.32 -12.99
CA TYR A 76 -0.05 -19.65 -12.90
C TYR A 76 0.88 -18.42 -13.02
N LEU A 77 0.39 -17.32 -13.62
CA LEU A 77 1.13 -16.07 -13.74
C LEU A 77 1.01 -15.19 -12.48
N GLY A 78 0.13 -15.52 -11.54
CA GLY A 78 -0.24 -14.65 -10.42
C GLY A 78 0.94 -14.20 -9.57
N GLN A 79 1.82 -15.12 -9.18
CA GLN A 79 2.97 -14.79 -8.34
C GLN A 79 3.98 -13.88 -9.07
N GLY A 80 4.25 -14.15 -10.35
CA GLY A 80 5.14 -13.31 -11.15
C GLY A 80 4.58 -11.90 -11.33
N TRP A 81 3.28 -11.81 -11.63
CA TRP A 81 2.59 -10.53 -11.78
C TRP A 81 2.43 -9.75 -10.49
N ALA A 82 2.31 -10.43 -9.34
CA ALA A 82 2.30 -9.76 -8.05
C ALA A 82 3.63 -9.02 -7.78
N ARG A 83 4.75 -9.66 -8.12
CA ARG A 83 6.10 -9.05 -7.99
C ARG A 83 6.28 -7.89 -8.98
N ILE A 84 5.81 -8.04 -10.21
CA ILE A 84 5.82 -6.96 -11.22
C ILE A 84 5.01 -5.75 -10.73
N LEU A 85 3.79 -5.98 -10.23
CA LEU A 85 2.94 -4.92 -9.70
C LEU A 85 3.58 -4.20 -8.50
N ALA A 86 4.23 -4.94 -7.60
CA ALA A 86 4.96 -4.32 -6.49
C ALA A 86 6.11 -3.42 -6.98
N ALA A 87 6.87 -3.87 -8.00
CA ALA A 87 7.95 -3.08 -8.60
C ALA A 87 7.42 -1.83 -9.31
N LEU A 88 6.35 -1.96 -10.11
CA LEU A 88 5.69 -0.82 -10.77
C LEU A 88 5.13 0.17 -9.74
N ALA A 89 4.52 -0.31 -8.67
CA ALA A 89 4.03 0.54 -7.58
C ALA A 89 5.16 1.35 -6.94
N GLY A 90 6.33 0.72 -6.74
CA GLY A 90 7.53 1.42 -6.27
C GLY A 90 7.98 2.53 -7.23
N ARG A 91 7.95 2.28 -8.54
CA ARG A 91 8.29 3.30 -9.55
C ARG A 91 7.29 4.45 -9.57
N VAL A 92 6.00 4.17 -9.57
CA VAL A 92 4.93 5.20 -9.54
C VAL A 92 4.99 6.01 -8.25
N ALA A 93 5.28 5.37 -7.11
CA ALA A 93 5.47 6.07 -5.86
C ALA A 93 6.70 6.99 -5.86
N ALA A 94 7.77 6.60 -6.55
CA ALA A 94 9.00 7.39 -6.65
C ALA A 94 8.89 8.57 -7.63
N SER A 95 8.06 8.47 -8.67
CA SER A 95 7.85 9.56 -9.64
C SER A 95 6.98 10.70 -9.11
N GLY A 96 6.25 10.50 -8.01
CA GLY A 96 5.38 11.53 -7.42
C GLY A 96 4.11 11.84 -8.24
N GLY A 97 3.81 11.01 -9.25
CA GLY A 97 2.69 11.16 -10.16
C GLY A 97 2.67 10.05 -11.21
N PRO A 98 1.58 9.90 -11.99
CA PRO A 98 1.53 8.92 -13.07
C PRO A 98 2.66 9.21 -14.09
N PRO A 99 3.49 8.21 -14.42
CA PRO A 99 4.61 8.42 -15.31
C PRO A 99 4.11 8.79 -16.71
N SER A 100 4.81 9.75 -17.33
CA SER A 100 4.54 10.16 -18.71
C SER A 100 5.34 9.27 -19.65
N GLY A 101 4.72 8.17 -20.12
CA GLY A 101 5.34 7.21 -21.04
C GLY A 101 5.65 5.85 -20.42
N ASP A 102 6.47 5.07 -21.13
CA ASP A 102 6.81 3.72 -20.72
C ASP A 102 7.70 3.68 -19.46
N VAL A 103 7.38 2.75 -18.56
CA VAL A 103 8.13 2.48 -17.34
C VAL A 103 9.00 1.25 -17.56
N GLU A 104 10.32 1.44 -17.51
CA GLU A 104 11.28 0.34 -17.57
C GLU A 104 11.51 -0.28 -16.19
N LEU A 105 11.23 -1.57 -16.04
CA LEU A 105 11.49 -2.32 -14.80
C LEU A 105 12.86 -3.00 -14.81
N ALA A 106 13.31 -3.46 -15.98
CA ALA A 106 14.58 -4.12 -16.22
C ALA A 106 15.01 -3.83 -17.67
N PRO A 107 16.30 -4.06 -18.03
CA PRO A 107 16.76 -3.91 -19.41
C PRO A 107 15.84 -4.64 -20.39
N ASP A 108 15.37 -3.92 -21.40
CA ASP A 108 14.48 -4.42 -22.46
C ASP A 108 13.09 -4.90 -21.97
N VAL A 109 12.67 -4.51 -20.77
CA VAL A 109 11.34 -4.80 -20.22
C VAL A 109 10.64 -3.50 -19.80
N ALA A 110 9.93 -2.94 -20.77
CA ALA A 110 9.12 -1.73 -20.63
C ALA A 110 7.62 -2.05 -20.48
N PHE A 111 6.92 -1.13 -19.81
CA PHE A 111 5.48 -1.20 -19.57
C PHE A 111 4.84 0.14 -19.87
N SER A 112 3.77 0.15 -20.67
CA SER A 112 2.87 1.30 -20.69
C SER A 112 1.96 1.26 -19.47
N LEU A 113 1.65 2.42 -18.88
CA LEU A 113 0.68 2.53 -17.79
C LEU A 113 -0.51 3.37 -18.26
N ALA A 114 -1.59 2.69 -18.66
CA ALA A 114 -2.79 3.35 -19.14
C ALA A 114 -3.79 3.61 -18.00
N PRO A 115 -4.48 4.77 -17.94
CA PRO A 115 -5.57 4.97 -17.01
C PRO A 115 -6.78 4.10 -17.38
N GLY A 116 -7.43 3.49 -16.39
CA GLY A 116 -8.67 2.73 -16.56
C GLY A 116 -9.49 2.63 -15.27
N GLU A 117 -10.78 2.98 -15.31
CA GLU A 117 -11.73 2.91 -14.18
C GLU A 117 -11.14 3.35 -12.81
N GLY A 118 -10.38 4.44 -12.76
CA GLY A 118 -9.75 4.95 -11.53
C GLY A 118 -8.48 4.20 -11.07
N HIS A 119 -7.91 3.36 -11.93
CA HIS A 119 -6.69 2.59 -11.72
C HIS A 119 -5.71 2.85 -12.87
N LEU A 120 -4.44 2.54 -12.67
CA LEU A 120 -3.47 2.37 -13.75
C LEU A 120 -3.43 0.89 -14.15
N VAL A 121 -3.48 0.62 -15.45
CA VAL A 121 -3.43 -0.71 -16.03
C VAL A 121 -2.09 -0.89 -16.73
N PRO A 122 -1.20 -1.74 -16.21
CA PRO A 122 0.01 -2.13 -16.90
C PRO A 122 -0.30 -2.85 -18.21
N GLY A 123 0.29 -2.37 -19.29
CA GLY A 123 0.16 -2.92 -20.63
C GLY A 123 1.52 -3.06 -21.32
N PRO A 124 1.53 -3.70 -22.51
CA PRO A 124 2.72 -3.72 -23.35
C PRO A 124 3.12 -2.31 -23.76
N PRO A 125 4.41 -2.08 -24.11
CA PRO A 125 4.87 -0.77 -24.57
C PRO A 125 4.08 -0.30 -25.79
N ASP A 126 4.06 1.01 -26.00
CA ASP A 126 3.33 1.62 -27.10
C ASP A 126 3.78 1.03 -28.46
N GLY A 127 2.80 0.77 -29.34
CA GLY A 127 3.05 0.17 -30.65
C GLY A 127 3.21 -1.36 -30.66
N PHE A 128 3.09 -2.05 -29.51
CA PHE A 128 3.02 -3.51 -29.50
C PHE A 128 1.77 -4.03 -30.21
N THR A 129 1.96 -4.91 -31.20
CA THR A 129 0.88 -5.47 -32.04
C THR A 129 0.55 -6.94 -31.74
N GLY A 130 1.25 -7.57 -30.78
CA GLY A 130 1.05 -8.96 -30.42
C GLY A 130 -0.13 -9.20 -29.47
N ARG A 131 -0.30 -10.47 -29.04
CA ARG A 131 -1.33 -10.84 -28.06
C ARG A 131 -0.89 -10.43 -26.65
N VAL A 132 -1.78 -9.74 -25.94
CA VAL A 132 -1.50 -9.25 -24.57
C VAL A 132 -1.18 -10.40 -23.61
N ASP A 133 -1.88 -11.52 -23.68
CA ASP A 133 -1.63 -12.67 -22.79
C ASP A 133 -0.27 -13.32 -23.02
N GLU A 134 0.18 -13.35 -24.27
CA GLU A 134 1.51 -13.85 -24.63
C GLU A 134 2.59 -12.92 -24.10
N TRP A 135 2.43 -11.61 -24.29
CA TRP A 135 3.31 -10.61 -23.69
C TRP A 135 3.35 -10.74 -22.16
N ARG A 136 2.19 -10.92 -21.51
CA ARG A 136 2.11 -11.05 -20.05
C ARG A 136 2.90 -12.25 -19.53
N ARG A 137 2.88 -13.36 -20.27
CA ARG A 137 3.66 -14.56 -19.97
C ARG A 137 5.15 -14.33 -20.21
N GLU A 138 5.51 -13.76 -21.36
CA GLU A 138 6.90 -13.50 -21.72
C GLU A 138 7.61 -12.58 -20.72
N VAL A 139 6.94 -11.51 -20.29
CA VAL A 139 7.48 -10.57 -19.30
C VAL A 139 7.85 -11.27 -18.00
N VAL A 140 6.99 -12.17 -17.49
CA VAL A 140 7.29 -12.97 -16.30
C VAL A 140 8.51 -13.85 -16.53
N PHE A 141 8.62 -14.48 -17.70
CA PHE A 141 9.76 -15.34 -18.05
C PHE A 141 11.06 -14.60 -18.35
N ARG A 142 11.00 -13.31 -18.71
CA ARG A 142 12.17 -12.44 -18.86
C ARG A 142 12.66 -11.94 -17.50
N LEU A 143 11.74 -11.48 -16.65
CA LEU A 143 12.07 -10.94 -15.32
C LEU A 143 12.42 -12.01 -14.28
N PHE A 144 11.82 -13.20 -14.41
CA PHE A 144 12.04 -14.32 -13.50
C PHE A 144 12.34 -15.59 -14.30
N PRO A 145 13.58 -15.75 -14.82
CA PRO A 145 13.96 -16.90 -15.64
C PRO A 145 13.73 -18.26 -14.96
N SER A 146 13.82 -18.30 -13.62
CA SER A 146 13.54 -19.48 -12.80
C SER A 146 12.09 -19.98 -12.89
N ALA A 147 11.16 -19.19 -13.44
CA ALA A 147 9.76 -19.56 -13.62
C ALA A 147 9.47 -20.39 -14.89
N ARG A 148 10.51 -20.70 -15.69
CA ARG A 148 10.40 -21.51 -16.93
C ARG A 148 10.47 -23.02 -16.69
N SER A 149 10.61 -23.47 -15.45
CA SER A 149 10.86 -24.87 -15.08
C SER A 149 9.60 -25.68 -14.82
#